data_AF-N2A932-F1
#
_entry.id   AF-N2A932-F1
#
_cell.length_a   1.000
_cell.length_b   1.000
_cell.length_c   1.000
_cell.angle_alpha   90.00
_cell.angle_beta   90.00
_cell.angle_gamma   90.00
#
_symmetry.space_group_name_H-M   'P 1'
#
loop_
_entity.id
_entity.type
_entity.pdbx_description
1 polymer ?
#
loop_
_entity_poly.entity_id
_entity_poly.type
_entity_poly.pdbx_seq_one_letter_code
_entity_poly.pdbx_strand_id
1 'polypeptide(L)'
;MRNRIMRMYRVLFCIMPLFAFCLCGCSGQTEQVPDKQEEIVTDENTSEIIEEIRGRGYLLAGCKTDVPDLSFYDAQTDTWSGLEVELAYQTAAKLFEVSVDEAKKQELVHFTGVTVADREEKLEQKEVDCLFATYTITKERKQKFAFSDSYYTDYIGLLVKTSGTDANALGTSDIRSIADLDGKKLVWQKMRRHGKHF
;
A
#
# COMPACT_ATOMS: atom_id res chain seq x y z
N MET A 1 -17.36 -66.08 27.74
CA MET A 1 -18.73 -65.53 27.69
C MET A 1 -18.84 -64.33 28.62
N ARG A 2 -19.34 -63.19 28.09
CA ARG A 2 -20.03 -62.04 28.73
C ARG A 2 -19.35 -61.37 29.94
N ASN A 3 -18.86 -60.13 29.80
CA ASN A 3 -19.61 -58.85 29.90
C ASN A 3 -20.16 -58.62 31.33
N ARG A 4 -20.20 -57.44 31.95
CA ARG A 4 -19.84 -56.03 31.67
C ARG A 4 -20.27 -55.25 32.96
N ILE A 5 -19.86 -53.98 33.06
CA ILE A 5 -20.54 -52.85 33.74
C ILE A 5 -20.15 -52.50 35.21
N MET A 6 -19.70 -51.23 35.28
CA MET A 6 -19.49 -50.29 36.39
C MET A 6 -20.63 -50.18 37.41
N ARG A 7 -20.30 -49.83 38.66
CA ARG A 7 -20.63 -48.52 39.28
C ARG A 7 -20.17 -48.40 40.75
N MET A 8 -19.60 -47.22 41.04
CA MET A 8 -20.02 -46.33 42.15
C MET A 8 -19.58 -46.66 43.58
N TYR A 9 -18.72 -45.81 44.16
CA TYR A 9 -18.89 -45.31 45.53
C TYR A 9 -18.29 -43.89 45.66
N ARG A 10 -19.12 -42.95 46.13
CA ARG A 10 -18.76 -41.62 46.65
C ARG A 10 -18.38 -41.76 48.14
N VAL A 11 -17.68 -40.75 48.68
CA VAL A 11 -17.59 -40.23 50.09
C VAL A 11 -16.11 -39.90 50.39
N LEU A 12 -15.66 -38.64 50.29
CA LEU A 12 -15.74 -37.51 51.25
C LEU A 12 -14.50 -37.46 52.19
N PHE A 13 -13.64 -36.43 52.07
CA PHE A 13 -12.98 -35.78 53.21
C PHE A 13 -12.45 -34.38 52.83
N CYS A 14 -12.82 -33.38 53.64
CA CYS A 14 -12.41 -31.97 53.63
C CYS A 14 -10.87 -31.83 53.64
N ILE A 15 -10.26 -30.74 53.14
CA ILE A 15 -10.01 -29.48 53.85
C ILE A 15 -9.50 -28.43 52.82
N MET A 16 -10.07 -27.22 52.86
CA MET A 16 -9.55 -26.01 52.22
C MET A 16 -8.66 -25.25 53.22
N PRO A 17 -7.68 -24.45 52.76
CA PRO A 17 -7.91 -23.02 52.91
C PRO A 17 -7.47 -22.15 51.72
N LEU A 18 -8.33 -21.16 51.52
CA LEU A 18 -8.17 -19.86 50.87
C LEU A 18 -6.79 -19.21 51.14
N PHE A 19 -6.05 -18.84 50.09
CA PHE A 19 -5.04 -17.77 50.17
C PHE A 19 -5.18 -16.89 48.92
N ALA A 20 -5.83 -15.74 49.11
CA ALA A 20 -5.92 -14.68 48.13
C ALA A 20 -4.73 -13.72 48.34
N PHE A 21 -3.95 -13.48 47.29
CA PHE A 21 -3.07 -12.33 47.20
C PHE A 21 -3.21 -11.71 45.80
N CYS A 22 -4.01 -10.65 45.73
CA CYS A 22 -3.97 -9.69 44.64
C CYS A 22 -2.78 -8.75 44.87
N LEU A 23 -1.87 -8.62 43.91
CA LEU A 23 -1.17 -7.36 43.66
C LEU A 23 -0.90 -7.23 42.15
N CYS A 24 -1.35 -6.10 41.62
CA CYS A 24 -1.12 -5.58 40.28
C CYS A 24 0.37 -5.27 40.07
N GLY A 25 0.87 -5.51 38.87
CA GLY A 25 2.21 -5.10 38.45
C GLY A 25 2.43 -5.30 36.96
N CYS A 26 2.10 -4.27 36.16
CA CYS A 26 2.44 -4.19 34.74
C CYS A 26 3.96 -4.02 34.57
N SER A 27 4.56 -4.81 33.69
CA SER A 27 5.81 -4.44 33.02
C SER A 27 5.70 -4.86 31.56
N GLY A 28 5.76 -3.86 30.68
CA GLY A 28 5.48 -3.98 29.26
C GLY A 28 6.33 -5.02 28.54
N GLN A 29 5.65 -5.85 27.76
CA GLN A 29 6.24 -6.54 26.62
C GLN A 29 5.77 -5.81 25.36
N THR A 30 6.75 -5.29 24.63
CA THR A 30 6.60 -4.99 23.22
C THR A 30 6.19 -6.28 22.53
N GLU A 31 4.91 -6.41 22.14
CA GLU A 31 4.48 -7.44 21.21
C GLU A 31 5.13 -7.13 19.87
N GLN A 32 6.20 -7.85 19.55
CA GLN A 32 6.59 -8.02 18.16
C GLN A 32 5.54 -8.92 17.53
N VAL A 33 4.70 -8.34 16.68
CA VAL A 33 3.87 -9.10 15.76
C VAL A 33 4.83 -9.84 14.83
N PRO A 34 4.85 -11.18 14.83
CA PRO A 34 5.69 -11.91 13.91
C PRO A 34 5.14 -11.69 12.51
N ASP A 35 6.02 -11.25 11.61
CA ASP A 35 5.82 -11.19 10.17
C ASP A 35 5.47 -12.59 9.67
N LYS A 36 4.17 -12.86 9.60
CA LYS A 36 3.65 -14.09 9.06
C LYS A 36 3.75 -13.92 7.56
N GLN A 37 4.73 -14.58 6.94
CA GLN A 37 4.72 -14.82 5.50
C GLN A 37 3.35 -15.41 5.16
N GLU A 38 2.48 -14.59 4.59
CA GLU A 38 1.22 -15.04 4.03
C GLU A 38 1.56 -15.92 2.84
N GLU A 39 1.19 -17.19 2.97
CA GLU A 39 1.17 -18.15 1.88
C GLU A 39 0.35 -17.54 0.73
N ILE A 40 0.93 -17.45 -0.48
CA ILE A 40 0.24 -16.93 -1.66
C ILE A 40 -0.91 -17.88 -1.97
N VAL A 41 -2.11 -17.53 -1.51
CA VAL A 41 -3.34 -18.18 -1.93
C VAL A 41 -3.59 -17.71 -3.35
N THR A 42 -3.22 -18.52 -4.33
CA THR A 42 -3.58 -18.30 -5.74
C THR A 42 -5.08 -18.52 -5.87
N ASP A 43 -5.84 -17.45 -5.74
CA ASP A 43 -7.26 -17.39 -6.07
C ASP A 43 -7.45 -17.71 -7.58
N GLU A 44 -8.51 -18.43 -7.94
CA GLU A 44 -8.82 -18.79 -9.34
C GLU A 44 -8.90 -17.54 -10.23
N ASN A 45 -9.41 -16.44 -9.65
CA ASN A 45 -9.47 -15.13 -10.31
C ASN A 45 -8.08 -14.54 -10.60
N THR A 46 -7.05 -14.85 -9.80
CA THR A 46 -5.68 -14.37 -10.03
C THR A 46 -5.04 -15.10 -11.21
N SER A 47 -5.27 -16.40 -11.38
CA SER A 47 -4.74 -17.12 -12.54
C SER A 47 -5.37 -16.62 -13.85
N GLU A 48 -6.67 -16.33 -13.85
CA GLU A 48 -7.37 -15.79 -15.03
C GLU A 48 -6.79 -14.44 -15.47
N ILE A 49 -6.56 -13.51 -14.53
CA ILE A 49 -5.95 -12.20 -14.84
C ILE A 49 -4.53 -12.37 -15.40
N ILE A 50 -3.72 -13.25 -14.80
CA ILE A 50 -2.35 -13.51 -15.29
C ILE A 50 -2.38 -14.11 -16.69
N GLU A 51 -3.30 -15.04 -16.97
CA GLU A 51 -3.48 -15.62 -18.30
C GLU A 51 -3.97 -14.57 -19.31
N GLU A 52 -4.86 -13.66 -18.93
CA GLU A 52 -5.32 -12.54 -19.78
C GLU A 52 -4.13 -11.65 -20.19
N ILE A 53 -3.29 -11.25 -19.22
CA ILE A 53 -2.10 -10.42 -19.46
C ILE A 53 -1.10 -11.16 -20.37
N ARG A 54 -0.80 -12.43 -20.06
CA ARG A 54 0.12 -13.26 -20.85
C ARG A 54 -0.38 -13.48 -22.27
N GLY A 55 -1.67 -13.76 -22.43
CA GLY A 55 -2.32 -13.98 -23.71
C GLY A 55 -2.30 -12.72 -24.59
N ARG A 56 -2.45 -11.54 -23.97
CA ARG A 56 -2.34 -10.25 -24.66
C ARG A 56 -0.89 -9.87 -24.99
N GLY A 57 0.08 -10.33 -24.21
CA GLY A 57 1.51 -10.15 -24.46
C GLY A 57 2.12 -8.88 -23.86
N TYR A 58 1.37 -8.10 -23.09
CA TYR A 58 1.88 -6.91 -22.39
C TYR A 58 1.04 -6.57 -21.15
N LEU A 59 1.68 -5.90 -20.19
CA LEU A 59 1.07 -5.35 -18.99
C LEU A 59 0.54 -3.94 -19.25
N LEU A 60 -0.73 -3.67 -18.94
CA LEU A 60 -1.30 -2.33 -18.93
C LEU A 60 -1.03 -1.67 -17.57
N ALA A 61 -0.08 -0.75 -17.52
CA ALA A 61 0.35 -0.11 -16.27
C ALA A 61 -0.19 1.32 -16.15
N GLY A 62 -0.95 1.60 -15.09
CA GLY A 62 -1.40 2.95 -14.76
C GLY A 62 -0.34 3.72 -13.99
N CYS A 63 0.16 4.82 -14.56
CA CYS A 63 1.24 5.63 -14.00
C CYS A 63 0.87 7.12 -13.99
N LYS A 64 1.36 7.88 -13.01
CA LYS A 64 1.19 9.34 -13.03
C LYS A 64 2.14 9.94 -14.07
N THR A 65 1.73 11.04 -14.69
CA THR A 65 2.55 11.68 -15.72
C THR A 65 3.41 12.81 -15.19
N ASP A 66 3.23 13.21 -13.93
CA ASP A 66 3.62 14.52 -13.41
C ASP A 66 4.43 14.48 -12.10
N VAL A 67 4.98 13.32 -11.73
CA VAL A 67 5.78 13.15 -10.49
C VAL A 67 7.21 12.75 -10.85
N PRO A 68 8.11 13.73 -11.08
CA PRO A 68 9.53 13.45 -11.34
C PRO A 68 10.13 12.46 -10.35
N ASP A 69 11.08 11.65 -10.83
CA ASP A 69 11.77 10.56 -10.12
C ASP A 69 10.89 9.37 -9.68
N LEU A 70 9.58 9.54 -9.53
CA LEU A 70 8.63 8.43 -9.27
C LEU A 70 7.97 7.96 -10.55
N SER A 71 7.18 8.81 -11.20
CA SER A 71 6.47 8.50 -12.44
C SER A 71 6.25 9.78 -13.23
N PHE A 72 6.94 9.89 -14.35
CA PHE A 72 6.92 11.07 -15.20
C PHE A 72 6.87 10.67 -16.67
N TYR A 73 6.05 11.37 -17.43
CA TYR A 73 5.98 11.24 -18.88
C TYR A 73 6.45 12.53 -19.54
N ASP A 74 7.53 12.43 -20.32
CA ASP A 74 8.05 13.53 -21.10
C ASP A 74 7.44 13.51 -22.51
N ALA A 75 6.49 14.42 -22.74
CA ALA A 75 5.82 14.55 -24.04
C ALA A 75 6.74 15.04 -25.17
N GLN A 76 7.93 15.59 -24.88
CA GLN A 76 8.87 16.03 -25.92
C GLN A 76 9.66 14.85 -26.49
N THR A 77 10.03 13.91 -25.62
CA THR A 77 10.81 12.72 -25.99
C THR A 77 9.95 11.47 -26.16
N ASP A 78 8.67 11.55 -25.77
CA ASP A 78 7.74 10.42 -25.72
C ASP A 78 8.25 9.28 -24.82
N THR A 79 8.76 9.64 -23.65
CA THR A 79 9.37 8.67 -22.72
C THR A 79 8.76 8.70 -21.33
N TRP A 80 8.66 7.50 -20.74
CA TRP A 80 8.31 7.30 -19.34
C TRP A 80 9.58 7.11 -18.52
N SER A 81 9.63 7.72 -17.33
CA SER A 81 10.76 7.60 -16.41
C SER A 81 10.34 7.64 -14.94
N GLY A 82 11.21 7.11 -14.07
CA GLY A 82 11.05 7.11 -12.62
C GLY A 82 10.95 5.71 -12.01
N LEU A 83 10.99 5.65 -10.68
CA LEU A 83 10.92 4.42 -9.89
C LEU A 83 9.72 3.54 -10.25
N GLU A 84 8.53 4.12 -10.40
CA GLU A 84 7.27 3.40 -10.66
C GLU A 84 7.24 2.81 -12.07
N VAL A 85 7.91 3.45 -13.03
CA VAL A 85 8.11 2.93 -14.40
C VAL A 85 9.02 1.70 -14.37
N GLU A 86 10.10 1.75 -13.59
CA GLU A 86 11.00 0.61 -13.38
C GLU A 86 10.33 -0.55 -12.65
N LEU A 87 9.46 -0.27 -11.68
CA LEU A 87 8.67 -1.30 -10.99
C LEU A 87 7.66 -1.97 -11.93
N ALA A 88 7.05 -1.21 -12.86
CA ALA A 88 6.17 -1.78 -13.88
C ALA A 88 6.94 -2.76 -14.79
N TYR A 89 8.13 -2.40 -15.24
CA TYR A 89 8.98 -3.30 -16.03
C TYR A 89 9.47 -4.52 -15.23
N GLN A 90 9.79 -4.36 -13.95
CA GLN A 90 10.11 -5.51 -13.07
C GLN A 90 8.91 -6.46 -12.90
N THR A 91 7.71 -5.89 -12.80
CA THR A 91 6.47 -6.66 -12.70
C THR A 91 6.21 -7.43 -13.99
N ALA A 92 6.32 -6.79 -15.15
CA ALA A 92 6.20 -7.45 -16.45
C ALA A 92 7.28 -8.53 -16.63
N ALA A 93 8.54 -8.24 -16.33
CA ALA A 93 9.63 -9.21 -16.41
C ALA A 93 9.32 -10.49 -15.60
N LYS A 94 8.74 -10.34 -14.41
CA LYS A 94 8.30 -11.48 -13.59
C LYS A 94 7.09 -12.21 -14.18
N LEU A 95 6.10 -11.50 -14.72
CA LEU A 95 4.91 -12.10 -15.33
C LEU A 95 5.23 -12.92 -16.59
N PHE A 96 6.16 -12.43 -17.40
CA PHE A 96 6.58 -13.02 -18.68
C PHE A 96 7.85 -13.90 -18.56
N GLU A 97 8.41 -14.02 -17.37
CA GLU A 97 9.59 -14.88 -17.08
C GLU A 97 10.83 -14.51 -17.92
N VAL A 98 11.08 -13.21 -18.07
CA VAL A 98 12.23 -12.64 -18.79
C VAL A 98 13.05 -11.71 -17.89
N SER A 99 14.20 -11.22 -18.38
CA SER A 99 14.95 -10.16 -17.68
C SER A 99 14.25 -8.81 -17.84
N VAL A 100 14.55 -7.86 -16.94
CA VAL A 100 14.04 -6.48 -17.03
C VAL A 100 14.47 -5.80 -18.33
N ASP A 101 15.72 -6.00 -18.75
CA ASP A 101 16.23 -5.45 -20.01
C ASP A 101 15.49 -6.02 -21.22
N GLU A 102 15.15 -7.31 -21.21
CA GLU A 102 14.36 -7.92 -22.28
C GLU A 102 12.91 -7.42 -22.25
N ALA A 103 12.31 -7.25 -21.06
CA ALA A 103 10.97 -6.68 -20.93
C ALA A 103 10.89 -5.25 -21.48
N LYS A 104 11.93 -4.43 -21.27
CA LYS A 104 12.05 -3.09 -21.87
C LYS A 104 12.23 -3.16 -23.37
N LYS A 105 13.13 -4.01 -23.86
CA LYS A 105 13.42 -4.17 -25.29
C LYS A 105 12.23 -4.70 -26.09
N GLN A 106 11.41 -5.55 -25.47
CA GLN A 106 10.18 -6.08 -26.05
C GLN A 106 8.96 -5.20 -25.77
N GLU A 107 9.13 -4.06 -25.08
CA GLU A 107 8.05 -3.12 -24.75
C GLU A 107 6.87 -3.81 -24.03
N LEU A 108 7.15 -4.73 -23.10
CA LEU A 108 6.13 -5.53 -22.39
C LEU A 108 5.25 -4.74 -21.42
N VAL A 109 5.40 -3.42 -21.37
CA VAL A 109 4.60 -2.53 -20.53
C VAL A 109 4.03 -1.42 -21.37
N HIS A 110 2.71 -1.31 -21.37
CA HIS A 110 1.95 -0.24 -22.01
C HIS A 110 1.43 0.69 -20.93
N PHE A 111 1.98 1.90 -20.87
CA PHE A 111 1.64 2.87 -19.85
C PHE A 111 0.38 3.66 -20.20
N THR A 112 -0.47 3.85 -19.21
CA THR A 112 -1.62 4.76 -19.26
C THR A 112 -1.45 5.82 -18.19
N GLY A 113 -1.55 7.09 -18.59
CA GLY A 113 -1.58 8.22 -17.67
C GLY A 113 -2.80 8.18 -16.76
N VAL A 114 -2.58 8.27 -15.45
CA VAL A 114 -3.65 8.32 -14.44
C VAL A 114 -3.48 9.52 -13.50
N THR A 115 -4.59 9.93 -12.91
CA THR A 115 -4.69 10.95 -11.88
C THR A 115 -5.24 10.35 -10.59
N VAL A 116 -5.18 11.08 -9.48
CA VAL A 116 -5.83 10.64 -8.22
C VAL A 116 -7.35 10.50 -8.37
N ALA A 117 -7.97 11.19 -9.33
CA ALA A 117 -9.42 11.20 -9.51
C ALA A 117 -9.95 10.02 -10.34
N ASP A 118 -9.18 9.54 -11.32
CA ASP A 118 -9.62 8.53 -12.30
C ASP A 118 -8.87 7.20 -12.22
N ARG A 119 -7.76 7.09 -11.48
CA ARG A 119 -6.97 5.85 -11.39
C ARG A 119 -7.78 4.64 -10.90
N GLU A 120 -8.72 4.84 -9.98
CA GLU A 120 -9.56 3.76 -9.45
C GLU A 120 -10.58 3.31 -10.52
N GLU A 121 -11.23 4.25 -11.19
CA GLU A 121 -12.15 3.97 -12.31
C GLU A 121 -11.43 3.22 -13.44
N LYS A 122 -10.24 3.69 -13.84
CA LYS A 122 -9.43 3.04 -14.88
C LYS A 122 -9.05 1.60 -14.53
N LEU A 123 -8.75 1.33 -13.26
CA LEU A 123 -8.46 -0.02 -12.78
C LEU A 123 -9.73 -0.89 -12.79
N GLU A 124 -10.86 -0.37 -12.32
CA GLU A 124 -12.15 -1.08 -12.30
C GLU A 124 -12.66 -1.41 -13.72
N GLN A 125 -12.44 -0.51 -14.69
CA GLN A 125 -12.82 -0.70 -16.09
C GLN A 125 -11.80 -1.51 -16.90
N LYS A 126 -10.75 -2.05 -16.26
CA LYS A 126 -9.64 -2.77 -16.92
C LYS A 126 -8.95 -1.96 -18.02
N GLU A 127 -8.97 -0.63 -17.95
CA GLU A 127 -8.09 0.20 -18.80
C GLU A 127 -6.62 0.01 -18.41
N VAL A 128 -6.38 -0.38 -17.15
CA VAL A 128 -5.07 -0.78 -16.61
C VAL A 128 -5.24 -2.06 -15.79
N ASP A 129 -4.21 -2.91 -15.78
CA ASP A 129 -4.18 -4.13 -14.96
C ASP A 129 -3.72 -3.82 -13.52
N CYS A 130 -2.84 -2.82 -13.38
CA CYS A 130 -2.24 -2.44 -12.09
C CYS A 130 -1.85 -0.96 -12.06
N LEU A 131 -1.76 -0.40 -10.86
CA LEU A 131 -1.39 1.00 -10.63
C LEU A 131 0.00 1.12 -9.98
N PHE A 132 0.87 1.91 -10.60
CA PHE A 132 2.12 2.41 -10.03
C PHE A 132 2.04 3.94 -9.99
N ALA A 133 1.34 4.46 -8.98
CA ALA A 133 0.82 5.82 -9.00
C ALA A 133 0.74 6.47 -7.61
N THR A 134 1.74 6.29 -6.75
CA THR A 134 1.81 6.83 -5.38
C THR A 134 0.53 6.51 -4.59
N TYR A 135 0.07 5.26 -4.66
CA TYR A 135 -1.23 4.89 -4.13
C TYR A 135 -1.11 4.42 -2.68
N THR A 136 -1.43 5.31 -1.75
CA THR A 136 -1.31 5.03 -0.31
C THR A 136 -2.18 3.85 0.09
N ILE A 137 -1.55 2.87 0.75
CA ILE A 137 -2.22 1.70 1.31
C ILE A 137 -3.05 2.15 2.53
N THR A 138 -4.36 1.92 2.50
CA THR A 138 -5.26 2.16 3.63
C THR A 138 -6.19 0.98 3.86
N LYS A 139 -6.76 0.85 5.06
CA LYS A 139 -7.72 -0.21 5.39
C LYS A 139 -8.94 -0.18 4.45
N GLU A 140 -9.45 1.02 4.17
CA GLU A 140 -10.60 1.21 3.27
C GLU A 140 -10.26 0.78 1.84
N ARG A 141 -9.08 1.13 1.32
CA ARG A 141 -8.67 0.75 -0.04
C ARG A 141 -8.42 -0.75 -0.16
N LYS A 142 -7.85 -1.39 0.86
CA LYS A 142 -7.69 -2.85 0.91
C LYS A 142 -9.01 -3.63 0.88
N GLN A 143 -10.15 -2.98 1.17
CA GLN A 143 -11.46 -3.61 1.02
C GLN A 143 -11.93 -3.65 -0.44
N LYS A 144 -11.36 -2.82 -1.31
CA LYS A 144 -11.75 -2.68 -2.73
C LYS A 144 -10.71 -3.25 -3.69
N PHE A 145 -9.43 -3.10 -3.37
CA PHE A 145 -8.32 -3.42 -4.24
C PHE A 145 -7.27 -4.27 -3.52
N ALA A 146 -6.65 -5.17 -4.27
CA ALA A 146 -5.43 -5.83 -3.85
C ALA A 146 -4.25 -4.85 -3.91
N PHE A 147 -3.29 -5.00 -3.00
CA PHE A 147 -2.06 -4.22 -2.96
C PHE A 147 -0.87 -5.16 -2.94
N SER A 148 0.21 -4.74 -3.60
CA SER A 148 1.54 -5.31 -3.36
C SER A 148 2.05 -4.95 -1.97
N ASP A 149 3.24 -5.46 -1.65
CA ASP A 149 4.06 -4.87 -0.61
C ASP A 149 4.36 -3.39 -0.93
N SER A 150 4.53 -2.59 0.13
CA SER A 150 4.84 -1.17 -0.01
C SER A 150 6.24 -0.99 -0.59
N TYR A 151 6.36 -0.30 -1.72
CA TYR A 151 7.65 -0.04 -2.37
C TYR A 151 8.33 1.25 -1.89
N TYR A 152 7.60 2.16 -1.23
CA TYR A 152 8.17 3.24 -0.42
C TYR A 152 7.19 3.69 0.68
N THR A 153 7.65 4.52 1.61
CA THR A 153 6.79 5.15 2.64
C THR A 153 7.06 6.65 2.62
N ASP A 154 6.00 7.44 2.45
CA ASP A 154 6.05 8.89 2.61
C ASP A 154 5.40 9.34 3.93
N TYR A 155 5.74 10.57 4.30
CA TYR A 155 5.15 11.24 5.44
C TYR A 155 4.49 12.53 4.96
N ILE A 156 3.36 12.88 5.56
CA ILE A 156 2.74 14.19 5.33
C ILE A 156 3.65 15.25 5.94
N GLY A 157 4.23 16.07 5.06
CA GLY A 157 5.05 17.22 5.44
C GLY A 157 4.35 18.55 5.15
N LEU A 158 4.85 19.60 5.79
CA LEU A 158 4.44 20.98 5.52
C LEU A 158 5.63 21.73 4.94
N LEU A 159 5.44 22.33 3.76
CA LEU A 159 6.44 23.20 3.17
C LEU A 159 6.18 24.64 3.64
N VAL A 160 7.11 25.19 4.41
CA VAL A 160 7.05 26.56 4.92
C VAL A 160 8.23 27.35 4.36
N LYS A 161 7.98 28.60 3.95
CA LYS A 161 9.04 29.49 3.49
C LYS A 161 10.01 29.76 4.64
N THR A 162 11.32 29.69 4.39
CA THR A 162 12.32 30.03 5.41
C THR A 162 12.38 31.56 5.59
N SER A 163 12.63 32.03 6.82
CA SER A 163 13.01 33.43 7.07
C SER A 163 14.51 33.53 7.37
N GLY A 164 15.35 33.61 6.33
CA GLY A 164 16.78 33.86 6.50
C GLY A 164 17.68 33.06 5.54
N THR A 165 18.99 33.14 5.77
CA THR A 165 20.03 32.42 5.00
C THR A 165 20.40 31.06 5.60
N ASP A 166 19.84 30.71 6.75
CA ASP A 166 20.10 29.41 7.39
C ASP A 166 19.23 28.32 6.74
N ALA A 167 19.89 27.36 6.08
CA ALA A 167 19.24 26.22 5.44
C ALA A 167 18.58 25.24 6.42
N ASN A 168 18.90 25.34 7.72
CA ASN A 168 18.33 24.51 8.78
C ASN A 168 17.22 25.23 9.57
N ALA A 169 16.87 26.46 9.21
CA ALA A 169 15.79 27.18 9.88
C ALA A 169 14.43 26.53 9.58
N LEU A 170 13.78 26.01 10.62
CA LEU A 170 12.43 25.45 10.54
C LEU A 170 11.40 26.60 10.45
N GLY A 171 11.04 26.96 9.22
CA GLY A 171 9.98 27.92 8.91
C GLY A 171 10.35 29.39 9.14
N THR A 172 9.40 30.17 9.66
CA THR A 172 9.58 31.61 9.94
C THR A 172 9.56 31.90 11.44
N SER A 173 9.63 33.17 11.86
CA SER A 173 9.30 33.56 13.23
C SER A 173 7.87 33.17 13.64
N ASP A 174 6.97 33.09 12.65
CA ASP A 174 5.52 32.98 12.87
C ASP A 174 4.98 31.56 12.65
N ILE A 175 5.75 30.68 11.99
CA ILE A 175 5.37 29.29 11.70
C ILE A 175 6.58 28.41 11.93
N ARG A 176 6.58 27.69 13.06
CA ARG A 176 7.65 26.74 13.46
C ARG A 176 7.11 25.36 13.79
N SER A 177 5.80 25.25 13.98
CA SER A 177 5.09 24.04 14.36
C SER A 177 3.72 23.97 13.69
N ILE A 178 3.09 22.80 13.72
CA ILE A 178 1.70 22.63 13.28
C ILE A 178 0.74 23.54 14.07
N ALA A 179 1.00 23.79 15.35
CA ALA A 179 0.14 24.64 16.18
C ALA A 179 0.09 26.09 15.66
N ASP A 180 1.18 26.57 15.06
CA ASP A 180 1.27 27.93 14.52
C ASP A 180 0.43 28.13 13.23
N LEU A 181 -0.12 27.04 12.69
CA LEU A 181 -1.03 27.08 11.54
C LEU A 181 -2.45 27.48 11.92
N ASP A 182 -2.77 27.58 13.22
CA ASP A 182 -4.10 28.00 13.66
C ASP A 182 -4.43 29.41 13.15
N GLY A 183 -5.63 29.56 12.59
CA GLY A 183 -6.08 30.78 11.92
C GLY A 183 -5.29 31.17 10.65
N LYS A 184 -4.33 30.37 10.17
CA LYS A 184 -3.57 30.66 8.94
C LYS A 184 -4.27 30.08 7.72
N LYS A 185 -3.99 30.68 6.55
CA LYS A 185 -4.41 30.13 5.25
C LYS A 185 -3.44 29.04 4.83
N LEU A 186 -3.96 27.84 4.63
CA LEU A 186 -3.21 26.70 4.12
C LEU A 186 -3.51 26.51 2.64
N VAL A 187 -2.48 26.16 1.88
CA VAL A 187 -2.63 25.66 0.52
C VAL A 187 -2.28 24.18 0.57
N TRP A 188 -3.18 23.37 0.05
CA TRP A 188 -2.93 21.96 -0.22
C TRP A 188 -3.22 21.73 -1.69
N GLN A 189 -2.64 20.68 -2.25
CA GLN A 189 -2.90 20.32 -3.64
C GLN A 189 -4.35 19.81 -3.75
N LYS A 190 -5.26 20.69 -4.18
CA LYS A 190 -6.66 20.36 -4.46
C LYS A 190 -6.80 20.05 -5.95
N MET A 191 -7.37 18.89 -6.27
CA MET A 191 -7.57 18.49 -7.67
C MET A 191 -8.62 19.36 -8.38
N ARG A 192 -8.30 19.75 -9.60
CA ARG A 192 -9.26 20.36 -10.54
C ARG A 192 -10.15 19.25 -11.09
N ARG A 193 -11.37 19.08 -10.57
CA ARG A 193 -12.39 18.24 -11.22
C ARG A 193 -12.61 18.83 -12.62
N HIS A 194 -12.20 18.10 -13.66
CA HIS A 194 -12.63 18.42 -15.02
C HIS A 194 -14.09 17.99 -15.16
N GLY A 195 -15.01 18.84 -14.67
CA GLY A 195 -16.40 18.77 -15.07
C GLY A 195 -16.53 19.28 -16.50
N LYS A 196 -16.72 18.38 -17.45
CA LYS A 196 -17.38 18.73 -18.71
C LYS A 196 -18.79 19.18 -18.34
N HIS A 197 -19.05 20.48 -18.44
CA HIS A 197 -20.41 20.96 -18.58
C HIS A 197 -20.91 20.51 -19.97
N PHE A 198 -22.00 19.75 -19.97
CA PHE A 198 -22.87 19.58 -21.13
C PHE A 198 -23.47 20.94 -21.54
#